data_AF-A0A1F6HRC0-F1
#
_entry.id   AF-A0A1F6HRC0-F1
#
_cell.length_a   1.000
_cell.length_b   1.000
_cell.length_c   1.000
_cell.angle_alpha   90.00
_cell.angle_beta   90.00
_cell.angle_gamma   90.00
#
_symmetry.space_group_name_H-M   'P 1'
#
loop_
_entity.id
_entity.type
_entity.pdbx_description
1 polymer ?
#
loop_
_entity_poly.entity_id
_entity_poly.type
_entity_poly.pdbx_seq_one_letter_code
_entity_poly.pdbx_strand_id
1 'polypeptide(L)'
;MRLNYFFISSLFISLLLETTIFPYPLFYIFALLFYILIPSSATVFVVFLLGIVLDALRLSAIGATPAVLILSFILILLAQKFVNLRDYKVIILFLFLGAFAYAKMFNYSSNLLSYLIPFIICEAVVFYITSKK
;
A
#
# COMPACT_ATOMS: atom_id res chain seq x y z
N MET A 1 -10.91 -17.34 -2.21
CA MET A 1 -10.02 -18.00 -1.24
C MET A 1 -8.53 -17.92 -1.65
N ARG A 2 -8.11 -18.46 -2.81
CA ARG A 2 -6.68 -18.42 -3.25
C ARG A 2 -6.09 -17.01 -3.38
N LEU A 3 -6.85 -16.05 -3.90
CA LEU A 3 -6.38 -14.67 -4.10
C LEU A 3 -6.06 -13.96 -2.77
N ASN A 4 -6.88 -14.17 -1.73
CA ASN A 4 -6.68 -13.54 -0.42
C ASN A 4 -5.39 -14.02 0.25
N TYR A 5 -5.07 -15.32 0.17
CA TYR A 5 -3.81 -15.84 0.72
C TYR A 5 -2.60 -15.27 0.00
N PHE A 6 -2.67 -15.14 -1.33
CA PHE A 6 -1.61 -14.49 -2.10
C PHE A 6 -1.38 -13.05 -1.66
N PHE A 7 -2.44 -12.25 -1.51
CA PHE A 7 -2.32 -10.86 -1.02
C PHE A 7 -1.81 -10.76 0.42
N ILE A 8 -2.24 -11.66 1.31
CA ILE A 8 -1.73 -11.68 2.68
C ILE A 8 -0.23 -12.03 2.65
N SER A 9 0.18 -13.03 1.88
CA SER A 9 1.60 -13.37 1.74
C SER A 9 2.42 -12.23 1.15
N SER A 10 1.89 -11.47 0.18
CA SER A 10 2.60 -10.32 -0.37
C SER A 10 2.75 -9.16 0.62
N LEU A 11 1.79 -8.98 1.55
CA LEU A 11 1.93 -8.03 2.66
C LEU A 11 3.02 -8.45 3.65
N PHE A 12 3.15 -9.73 3.96
CA PHE A 12 4.23 -10.22 4.81
C PHE A 12 5.60 -10.07 4.13
N ILE A 13 5.69 -10.42 2.85
CA ILE A 13 6.91 -10.26 2.06
C ILE A 13 7.29 -8.78 1.98
N SER A 14 6.33 -7.87 1.73
CA SER A 14 6.63 -6.44 1.64
C SER A 14 7.14 -5.87 2.96
N LEU A 15 6.58 -6.30 4.10
CA LEU A 15 7.05 -5.93 5.44
C LEU A 15 8.50 -6.37 5.69
N LEU A 16 8.86 -7.59 5.29
CA LEU A 16 10.25 -8.08 5.38
C LEU A 16 11.19 -7.29 4.46
N LEU A 17 10.81 -7.13 3.19
CA LEU A 17 11.63 -6.43 2.19
C LEU A 17 11.89 -4.98 2.61
N GLU A 18 10.85 -4.30 3.11
CA GLU A 18 10.91 -2.90 3.53
C GLU A 18 11.84 -2.67 4.72
N THR A 19 11.87 -3.61 5.66
CA THR A 19 12.67 -3.49 6.88
C THR A 19 14.11 -3.96 6.71
N THR A 20 14.40 -4.80 5.71
CA THR A 20 15.71 -5.47 5.58
C THR A 20 16.52 -5.09 4.34
N ILE A 21 15.87 -4.83 3.20
CA ILE A 21 16.56 -4.72 1.90
C ILE A 21 16.32 -3.36 1.25
N PHE A 22 15.08 -2.88 1.30
CA PHE A 22 14.61 -1.76 0.49
C PHE A 22 13.97 -0.69 1.38
N PRO A 23 14.59 0.49 1.59
CA PRO A 23 13.99 1.57 2.37
C PRO A 23 12.91 2.31 1.55
N TYR A 24 11.86 1.58 1.18
CA TYR A 24 10.69 2.07 0.46
C TYR A 24 9.42 1.65 1.20
N PRO A 25 8.34 2.44 1.11
CA PRO A 25 7.07 2.15 1.77
C PRO A 25 6.27 1.07 1.03
N LEU A 26 6.87 -0.10 0.82
CA LEU A 26 6.30 -1.22 0.10
C LEU A 26 5.05 -1.74 0.81
N PHE A 27 5.11 -1.91 2.13
CA PHE A 27 3.98 -2.35 2.93
C PHE A 27 2.77 -1.43 2.72
N TYR A 28 2.99 -0.13 2.77
CA TYR A 28 1.95 0.86 2.53
C TYR A 28 1.35 0.76 1.12
N ILE A 29 2.18 0.65 0.09
CA ILE A 29 1.73 0.49 -1.31
C ILE A 29 0.87 -0.77 -1.46
N PHE A 30 1.35 -1.92 -0.98
CA PHE A 30 0.62 -3.19 -1.08
C PHE A 30 -0.66 -3.17 -0.25
N ALA A 31 -0.68 -2.52 0.91
CA ALA A 31 -1.88 -2.36 1.72
C ALA A 31 -2.97 -1.55 1.02
N LEU A 32 -2.61 -0.42 0.39
CA LEU A 32 -3.54 0.37 -0.42
C LEU A 32 -4.05 -0.43 -1.61
N LEU A 33 -3.15 -1.09 -2.35
CA LEU A 33 -3.50 -1.88 -3.52
C LEU A 33 -4.48 -3.01 -3.15
N PHE A 34 -4.19 -3.72 -2.05
CA PHE A 34 -5.04 -4.80 -1.57
C PHE A 34 -6.42 -4.29 -1.15
N TYR A 35 -6.49 -3.14 -0.47
CA TYR A 35 -7.76 -2.53 -0.09
C TYR A 35 -8.60 -2.07 -1.28
N ILE A 36 -7.97 -1.45 -2.30
CA ILE A 36 -8.66 -1.01 -3.52
C ILE A 36 -9.25 -2.22 -4.28
N LEU A 37 -8.49 -3.31 -4.38
CA LEU A 37 -8.91 -4.50 -5.14
C LEU A 37 -9.90 -5.37 -4.37
N ILE A 38 -9.74 -5.49 -3.05
CA ILE A 38 -10.54 -6.34 -2.16
C ILE A 38 -10.88 -5.54 -0.89
N PRO A 39 -11.85 -4.61 -0.98
CA PRO A 39 -12.29 -3.83 0.17
C PRO A 39 -13.08 -4.73 1.12
N SER A 40 -12.44 -5.21 2.18
CA SER A 40 -13.08 -6.04 3.20
C SER A 40 -12.62 -5.62 4.60
N SER A 41 -13.49 -5.82 5.60
CA SER A 41 -13.15 -5.57 7.01
C SER A 41 -11.96 -6.43 7.47
N ALA A 42 -11.86 -7.66 6.96
CA ALA A 42 -10.71 -8.53 7.20
C ALA A 42 -9.41 -7.93 6.66
N THR A 43 -9.44 -7.32 5.46
CA THR A 43 -8.29 -6.61 4.88
C THR A 43 -7.83 -5.47 5.79
N VAL A 44 -8.76 -4.65 6.27
CA VAL A 44 -8.45 -3.53 7.18
C VAL A 44 -7.84 -4.04 8.47
N PHE A 45 -8.42 -5.09 9.07
CA PHE A 45 -7.93 -5.67 10.31
C PHE A 45 -6.52 -6.27 10.18
N VAL A 46 -6.26 -7.01 9.10
CA VAL A 46 -4.92 -7.57 8.83
C VAL A 46 -3.89 -6.48 8.61
N VAL A 47 -4.21 -5.47 7.81
CA VAL A 47 -3.31 -4.33 7.55
C VAL A 47 -3.05 -3.55 8.84
N PHE A 48 -4.05 -3.38 9.70
CA PHE A 48 -3.90 -2.73 10.99
C PHE A 48 -2.90 -3.48 11.88
N LEU A 49 -3.06 -4.79 12.04
CA LEU A 49 -2.14 -5.62 12.84
C LEU A 49 -0.72 -5.59 12.28
N LEU A 50 -0.56 -5.76 10.97
CA LEU A 50 0.75 -5.72 10.34
C LEU A 50 1.39 -4.33 10.39
N GLY A 51 0.60 -3.26 10.38
CA GLY A 51 1.08 -1.89 10.57
C GLY A 51 1.67 -1.67 11.96
N ILE A 52 1.07 -2.26 13.00
CA ILE A 52 1.64 -2.23 14.37
C ILE A 52 2.98 -2.98 14.39
N VAL A 53 3.05 -4.14 13.73
CA VAL A 53 4.30 -4.89 13.62
C VAL A 53 5.36 -4.08 12.88
N LEU A 54 5.01 -3.38 11.80
CA LEU A 54 5.94 -2.52 11.07
C LEU A 54 6.46 -1.38 11.94
N ASP A 55 5.58 -0.71 12.70
CA ASP A 55 6.02 0.36 13.61
C ASP A 55 7.02 -0.16 14.65
N ALA A 56 6.75 -1.35 15.21
CA ALA A 56 7.66 -2.00 16.16
C ALA A 56 9.02 -2.35 15.53
N LEU A 57 9.02 -2.89 14.30
CA LEU A 57 10.25 -3.22 13.58
C LEU A 57 11.06 -1.99 13.18
N ARG A 58 10.40 -0.87 12.88
CA ARG A 58 11.05 0.40 12.51
C ARG A 58 11.44 1.24 13.73
N LEU A 59 11.12 0.79 14.95
CA LEU A 59 11.31 1.54 16.20
C LEU A 59 10.67 2.94 16.14
N SER A 60 9.54 3.05 15.44
CA SER A 60 8.74 4.29 15.35
C SER A 60 7.65 4.33 16.42
N ALA A 61 6.95 5.46 16.52
CA ALA A 61 5.78 5.58 17.38
C ALA A 61 4.73 4.53 17.00
N ILE A 62 4.40 3.63 17.94
CA ILE A 62 3.44 2.55 17.74
C ILE A 62 2.07 3.14 17.38
N GLY A 63 1.48 2.68 16.28
CA GLY A 63 0.16 3.11 15.83
C GLY A 63 0.19 4.21 14.77
N ALA A 64 1.36 4.77 14.46
CA ALA A 64 1.50 5.78 13.41
C ALA A 64 1.20 5.18 12.02
N THR A 65 1.79 4.03 11.68
CA THR A 65 1.55 3.37 10.39
C THR A 65 0.07 2.99 10.20
N PRO A 66 -0.58 2.28 11.15
CA PRO A 66 -2.00 1.96 11.06
C PRO A 66 -2.90 3.20 10.95
N ALA A 67 -2.60 4.27 11.67
CA ALA A 67 -3.40 5.50 11.61
C ALA A 67 -3.38 6.12 10.21
N VAL A 68 -2.20 6.20 9.58
CA VAL A 68 -2.07 6.73 8.22
C VAL A 68 -2.75 5.81 7.21
N LEU A 69 -2.65 4.49 7.36
CA LEU A 69 -3.35 3.53 6.49
C LEU A 69 -4.88 3.65 6.59
N ILE A 70 -5.41 3.74 7.80
CA ILE A 70 -6.86 3.93 8.02
C ILE A 70 -7.32 5.25 7.39
N LEU A 71 -6.57 6.33 7.59
CA LEU A 71 -6.86 7.63 6.97
C LEU A 71 -6.91 7.49 5.44
N SER A 72 -5.92 6.81 4.85
CA SER A 72 -5.87 6.57 3.41
C SER A 72 -7.03 5.71 2.92
N PHE A 73 -7.47 4.71 3.68
CA PHE A 73 -8.66 3.92 3.34
C PHE A 73 -9.94 4.75 3.36
N ILE A 74 -10.09 5.65 4.33
CA ILE A 74 -11.21 6.61 4.37
C ILE A 74 -11.17 7.53 3.14
N LEU A 75 -9.99 8.06 2.80
CA LEU A 75 -9.81 8.90 1.61
C LEU A 75 -10.13 8.15 0.32
N ILE A 76 -9.74 6.87 0.21
CA ILE A 76 -10.11 6.01 -0.93
C ILE A 76 -11.64 5.87 -1.00
N LEU A 77 -12.31 5.53 0.11
CA LEU A 77 -13.77 5.41 0.12
C LEU A 77 -14.48 6.71 -0.27
N LEU A 78 -13.95 7.86 0.15
CA LEU A 78 -14.46 9.16 -0.27
C LEU A 78 -14.22 9.39 -1.76
N ALA A 79 -13.02 9.09 -2.27
CA ALA A 79 -12.66 9.27 -3.67
C ALA A 79 -13.52 8.39 -4.60
N GLN A 80 -13.90 7.19 -4.17
CA GLN A 80 -14.81 6.31 -4.93
C GLN A 80 -16.17 6.95 -5.22
N LYS A 81 -16.61 7.93 -4.42
CA LYS A 81 -17.86 8.66 -4.67
C LYS A 81 -17.76 9.63 -5.85
N PHE A 82 -16.56 10.08 -6.19
CA PHE A 82 -16.31 11.11 -7.20
C PHE A 82 -15.63 10.56 -8.46
N VAL A 83 -14.84 9.49 -8.32
CA VAL A 83 -14.01 8.92 -9.38
C VAL A 83 -14.19 7.41 -9.41
N ASN A 84 -14.26 6.84 -10.62
CA ASN A 84 -14.27 5.40 -10.78
C ASN A 84 -12.88 4.81 -10.50
N LEU A 85 -12.62 4.41 -9.25
CA LEU A 85 -11.34 3.84 -8.81
C LEU A 85 -11.03 2.44 -9.38
N ARG A 86 -11.77 1.98 -10.40
CA ARG A 86 -11.42 0.78 -11.18
C ARG A 86 -10.54 1.08 -12.39
N ASP A 87 -10.38 2.35 -12.76
CA ASP A 87 -9.42 2.74 -13.78
C ASP A 87 -7.99 2.60 -13.24
N TYR A 88 -7.19 1.76 -13.90
CA TYR A 88 -5.81 1.48 -13.50
C TYR A 88 -4.96 2.74 -13.38
N LYS A 89 -5.18 3.76 -14.23
CA LYS A 89 -4.44 5.03 -14.18
C LYS A 89 -4.70 5.79 -12.87
N VAL A 90 -5.94 5.75 -12.40
CA VAL A 90 -6.35 6.40 -11.15
C VAL A 90 -5.79 5.65 -9.95
N ILE A 91 -5.82 4.32 -9.96
CA ILE A 91 -5.22 3.47 -8.91
C ILE A 91 -3.73 3.79 -8.78
N ILE A 92 -3.03 3.80 -9.90
CA ILE A 92 -1.60 4.10 -9.98
C ILE A 92 -1.29 5.49 -9.41
N LEU A 93 -2.06 6.52 -9.79
CA LEU A 93 -1.89 7.87 -9.26
C LEU A 93 -2.08 7.93 -7.74
N PHE A 94 -3.11 7.25 -7.21
CA PHE A 94 -3.36 7.16 -5.76
C PHE A 94 -2.22 6.46 -5.02
N LEU A 95 -1.72 5.35 -5.56
CA LEU A 95 -0.59 4.62 -4.98
C LEU A 95 0.67 5.48 -4.96
N PHE A 96 0.96 6.23 -6.03
CA PHE A 96 2.12 7.11 -6.08
C PHE A 96 2.04 8.26 -5.09
N LEU A 97 0.96 9.03 -5.11
CA LEU A 97 0.79 10.18 -4.23
C LEU A 97 0.75 9.75 -2.77
N GLY A 98 0.03 8.66 -2.48
CA GLY A 98 -0.03 8.08 -1.14
C GLY A 98 1.35 7.61 -0.67
N ALA A 99 2.08 6.85 -1.49
CA ALA A 99 3.39 6.34 -1.13
C ALA A 99 4.41 7.47 -0.96
N PHE A 100 4.36 8.51 -1.80
CA PHE A 100 5.20 9.68 -1.68
C PHE A 100 4.93 10.45 -0.38
N ALA A 101 3.66 10.70 -0.06
CA ALA A 101 3.27 11.37 1.18
C ALA A 101 3.72 10.56 2.42
N TYR A 102 3.44 9.25 2.41
CA TYR A 102 3.85 8.34 3.47
C TYR A 102 5.39 8.29 3.62
N ALA A 103 6.11 8.19 2.50
CA ALA A 103 7.56 8.22 2.49
C ALA A 103 8.14 9.46 3.16
N LYS A 104 7.56 10.63 2.87
CA LYS A 104 7.95 11.91 3.47
C LYS A 104 7.63 11.99 4.96
N MET A 105 6.45 11.51 5.39
CA MET A 105 6.05 11.52 6.80
C MET A 105 6.97 10.66 7.68
N PHE A 106 7.47 9.56 7.14
CA PHE A 106 8.27 8.57 7.87
C PHE A 106 9.75 8.57 7.45
N ASN A 107 10.23 9.67 6.85
CA ASN A 107 11.63 9.91 6.51
C ASN A 107 12.30 8.76 5.72
N TYR A 108 11.59 8.15 4.77
CA TYR A 108 12.22 7.24 3.81
C TYR A 108 13.16 8.01 2.86
N SER A 109 14.06 7.29 2.20
CA SER A 109 15.05 7.88 1.29
C SER A 109 14.38 8.85 0.31
N SER A 110 14.88 10.08 0.23
CA SER A 110 14.23 11.18 -0.49
C SER A 110 14.43 11.15 -2.01
N ASN A 111 15.10 10.13 -2.55
CA ASN A 111 15.39 10.08 -3.98
C ASN A 111 14.12 9.74 -4.78
N LEU A 112 13.51 10.73 -5.42
CA LEU A 112 12.24 10.58 -6.14
C LEU A 112 12.31 9.52 -7.27
N LEU A 113 13.45 9.46 -7.97
CA LEU A 113 13.70 8.47 -9.04
C LEU A 113 13.57 7.04 -8.56
N SER A 114 13.87 6.85 -7.29
CA SER A 114 13.94 5.54 -6.69
C SER A 114 12.54 4.98 -6.35
N TYR A 115 11.53 5.85 -6.28
CA TYR A 115 10.11 5.48 -6.20
C TYR A 115 9.52 5.06 -7.55
N LEU A 116 10.19 5.36 -8.67
CA LEU A 116 9.70 4.97 -10.00
C LEU A 116 9.75 3.45 -10.21
N ILE A 117 10.73 2.75 -9.63
CA ILE A 117 10.87 1.30 -9.79
C ILE A 117 9.67 0.54 -9.20
N PRO A 118 9.34 0.68 -7.90
CA PRO A 118 8.15 0.01 -7.33
C PRO A 118 6.85 0.50 -7.97
N PHE A 119 6.82 1.74 -8.47
CA PHE A 119 5.69 2.29 -9.21
C PHE A 119 5.46 1.59 -10.56
N ILE A 120 6.51 1.40 -11.38
CA ILE A 120 6.44 0.67 -12.65
C ILE A 120 6.01 -0.79 -12.42
N ILE A 121 6.53 -1.42 -11.36
CA ILE A 121 6.14 -2.79 -10.98
C ILE A 121 4.65 -2.84 -10.60
N CYS A 122 4.18 -1.89 -9.79
CA CYS A 122 2.76 -1.79 -9.44
C CYS A 122 1.88 -1.53 -10.66
N GLU A 123 2.31 -0.66 -11.58
CA GLU A 123 1.62 -0.39 -12.83
C GLU A 123 1.47 -1.67 -13.67
N ALA A 124 2.55 -2.43 -13.86
CA ALA A 124 2.52 -3.69 -14.61
C ALA A 124 1.58 -4.72 -13.95
N VAL A 125 1.61 -4.84 -12.62
CA VAL A 125 0.76 -5.77 -11.86
C VAL A 125 -0.71 -5.35 -11.94
N VAL A 126 -1.01 -4.06 -11.72
CA VAL A 126 -2.38 -3.53 -11.81
C VAL A 126 -2.90 -3.72 -13.24
N PHE A 127 -2.14 -3.33 -14.26
CA PHE A 127 -2.51 -3.51 -15.66
C PHE A 127 -2.82 -4.96 -16.00
N TYR A 128 -1.98 -5.91 -15.58
CA TYR A 128 -2.21 -7.34 -15.80
C TYR A 128 -3.50 -7.84 -15.12
N ILE A 129 -3.77 -7.39 -13.89
CA ILE A 129 -4.98 -7.77 -13.15
C ILE A 129 -6.24 -7.16 -13.79
N THR A 130 -6.18 -5.91 -14.23
CA THR A 130 -7.34 -5.20 -14.80
C THR A 130 -7.61 -5.58 -16.25
N SER A 131 -6.59 -5.91 -17.04
CA SER A 131 -6.75 -6.31 -18.46
C SER A 131 -7.30 -7.73 -18.66
N LYS A 132 -7.25 -8.57 -17.62
CA LYS A 132 -7.81 -9.93 -17.62
C LYS A 132 -9.27 -10.01 -17.12
N LYS A 133 -9.91 -8.88 -16.83
CA LYS A 133 -11.35 -8.78 -16.56
C LYS A 133 -12.09 -8.29 -17.78
#